data_AF-A0A803QTV7-F1
#
_entry.id   AF-A0A803QTV7-F1
#
_cell.length_a   1.000
_cell.length_b   1.000
_cell.length_c   1.000
_cell.angle_alpha   90.00
_cell.angle_beta   90.00
_cell.angle_gamma   90.00
#
_symmetry.space_group_name_H-M   'P 1'
#
loop_
_entity.id
_entity.type
_entity.pdbx_description
1 polymer ?
#
loop_
_entity_poly.entity_id
_entity_poly.type
_entity_poly.pdbx_seq_one_letter_code
_entity_poly.pdbx_strand_id
1 'polypeptide(L)'
;MSYEVRSLNHLCTLSSYLKSRSRDATSPQVMTFKIAFKDLVRRLSKLESVSIAVEKSLGRRSYDEVEDDDDDLYLTEPSFINDWLPEIGGRLKSISITDFWSQSSWRRSEALTLISLFCEFV
;
A
#
# COMPACT_ATOMS: atom_id res chain seq x y z
N MET A 1 -9.48 -19.03 20.56
CA MET A 1 -8.95 -17.71 20.95
C MET A 1 -8.74 -16.91 19.68
N SER A 2 -9.40 -15.76 19.50
CA SER A 2 -9.09 -14.86 18.37
C SER A 2 -8.01 -13.87 18.81
N TYR A 3 -6.89 -13.83 18.10
CA TYR A 3 -5.86 -12.83 18.35
C TYR A 3 -6.32 -11.47 17.81
N GLU A 4 -6.22 -10.44 18.64
CA GLU A 4 -6.48 -9.07 18.23
C GLU A 4 -5.22 -8.49 17.58
N VAL A 5 -5.26 -8.28 16.26
CA VAL A 5 -4.17 -7.67 15.50
C VAL A 5 -4.35 -6.15 15.50
N ARG A 6 -3.37 -5.42 16.06
CA ARG A 6 -3.38 -3.95 16.15
C ARG A 6 -2.41 -3.25 15.20
N SER A 7 -1.50 -4.00 14.59
CA SER A 7 -0.47 -3.46 13.70
C SER A 7 -0.42 -4.26 12.42
N LEU A 8 -0.42 -3.57 11.29
CA LEU A 8 -0.25 -4.15 9.96
C LEU A 8 1.03 -3.59 9.34
N ASN A 9 1.96 -4.48 8.95
CA ASN A 9 3.11 -4.14 8.14
C ASN A 9 3.01 -4.89 6.81
N HIS A 10 2.80 -4.15 5.73
CA HIS A 10 2.68 -4.66 4.38
C HIS A 10 3.84 -4.12 3.53
N LEU A 11 4.85 -4.96 3.32
CA LEU A 11 6.06 -4.62 2.59
C LEU A 11 6.09 -5.35 1.24
N CYS A 12 6.17 -4.59 0.14
CA CYS A 12 6.45 -5.13 -1.17
C CYS A 12 7.96 -5.34 -1.32
N THR A 13 8.41 -6.59 -1.20
CA THR A 13 9.79 -6.97 -1.51
C THR A 13 9.97 -7.23 -2.99
N LEU A 14 11.20 -7.17 -3.47
CA LEU A 14 11.53 -7.58 -4.84
C LEU A 14 11.06 -9.01 -5.13
N SER A 15 11.23 -9.93 -4.17
CA SER A 15 10.85 -11.33 -4.33
C SER A 15 9.34 -11.51 -4.47
N SER A 16 8.54 -10.78 -3.70
CA SER A 16 7.07 -10.81 -3.78
C SER A 16 6.57 -10.16 -5.07
N TYR A 17 7.19 -9.06 -5.49
CA TYR A 17 6.86 -8.38 -6.73
C TYR A 17 7.08 -9.31 -7.93
N LEU A 18 8.27 -9.92 -8.04
CA LEU A 18 8.58 -10.88 -9.11
C LEU A 18 7.66 -12.12 -9.08
N LYS A 19 7.37 -12.68 -7.89
CA LYS A 19 6.44 -13.81 -7.74
C LYS A 19 5.01 -13.46 -8.14
N SER A 20 4.56 -12.24 -7.87
CA SER A 20 3.23 -11.79 -8.27
C SER A 20 3.10 -11.72 -9.79
N ARG A 21 4.17 -11.29 -10.48
CA ARG A 21 4.23 -11.19 -11.95
C ARG A 21 4.55 -12.51 -12.66
N SER A 22 5.17 -13.47 -11.98
CA SER A 22 5.43 -14.80 -12.56
C SER A 22 4.20 -15.71 -12.56
N ARG A 23 3.06 -15.29 -11.98
CA ARG A 23 1.81 -16.03 -12.08
C ARG A 23 1.27 -15.84 -13.49
N ASP A 24 1.18 -16.95 -14.23
CA ASP A 24 0.73 -16.99 -15.63
C ASP A 24 -0.47 -16.07 -15.90
N ALA A 25 -0.44 -15.41 -17.06
CA ALA A 25 -1.49 -14.56 -17.63
C ALA A 25 -2.87 -15.24 -17.78
N THR A 26 -2.98 -16.51 -17.39
CA THR A 26 -4.19 -17.33 -17.38
C THR A 26 -4.98 -17.25 -16.08
N SER A 27 -4.47 -16.58 -15.04
CA SER A 27 -5.23 -16.29 -13.81
C SER A 27 -5.79 -14.85 -13.86
N PRO A 28 -7.12 -14.66 -13.97
CA PRO A 28 -7.72 -13.33 -14.21
C PRO A 28 -7.68 -12.38 -13.01
N GLN A 29 -6.94 -12.72 -11.95
CA GLN A 29 -6.90 -12.03 -10.67
C GLN A 29 -5.46 -12.02 -10.13
N VAL A 30 -4.54 -11.39 -10.85
CA VAL A 30 -3.29 -10.94 -10.20
C VAL A 30 -3.71 -9.98 -9.10
N MET A 31 -3.73 -10.46 -7.86
CA MET A 31 -4.06 -9.64 -6.70
C MET A 31 -2.95 -8.60 -6.58
N THR A 32 -3.25 -7.38 -7.00
CA THR A 32 -2.31 -6.27 -6.92
C THR A 32 -1.99 -5.97 -5.46
N PHE A 33 -0.84 -5.36 -5.20
CA PHE A 33 -0.37 -5.01 -3.87
C PHE A 33 -1.40 -4.13 -3.13
N LYS A 34 -2.00 -3.16 -3.84
CA LYS A 34 -3.09 -2.34 -3.31
C LYS A 34 -4.32 -3.17 -2.91
N ILE A 35 -4.71 -4.15 -3.72
CA ILE A 35 -5.87 -5.01 -3.42
C ILE A 35 -5.60 -5.86 -2.17
N ALA A 36 -4.43 -6.49 -2.10
CA ALA A 36 -4.05 -7.31 -0.95
C ALA A 36 -4.06 -6.48 0.35
N PHE A 37 -3.51 -5.27 0.29
CA PHE A 37 -3.51 -4.36 1.43
C PHE A 37 -4.93 -3.97 1.89
N LYS A 38 -5.81 -3.59 0.95
CA LYS A 38 -7.20 -3.19 1.27
C LYS A 38 -7.99 -4.34 1.91
N ASP A 39 -7.81 -5.57 1.41
CA ASP A 39 -8.44 -6.76 1.99
C ASP A 39 -7.96 -6.99 3.44
N LEU A 40 -6.66 -6.82 3.71
CA LEU A 40 -6.12 -6.91 5.07
C LEU A 40 -6.69 -5.83 6.00
N VAL A 41 -6.75 -4.57 5.55
CA VAL A 41 -7.33 -3.48 6.36
C VAL A 41 -8.79 -3.77 6.72
N ARG A 42 -9.60 -4.21 5.76
CA ARG A 42 -11.02 -4.55 5.97
C ARG A 42 -11.24 -5.69 6.96
N ARG A 43 -10.36 -6.69 6.93
CA ARG A 43 -10.44 -7.86 7.83
C ARG A 43 -10.00 -7.53 9.25
N LEU A 44 -9.12 -6.54 9.43
CA LEU A 44 -8.50 -6.20 10.69
C LEU A 44 -9.16 -4.95 11.30
N SER A 45 -10.30 -5.15 11.96
CA SER A 45 -11.15 -4.05 12.48
C SER A 45 -10.50 -3.19 13.58
N LYS A 46 -9.46 -3.69 14.25
CA LYS A 46 -8.82 -3.07 15.42
C LYS A 46 -7.40 -2.54 15.15
N LEU A 47 -7.08 -2.25 13.89
CA LEU A 47 -5.79 -1.65 13.55
C LEU A 47 -5.64 -0.26 14.19
N GLU A 48 -4.51 -0.07 14.86
CA GLU A 48 -4.04 1.19 15.43
C GLU A 48 -2.74 1.66 14.76
N SER A 49 -2.05 0.78 14.04
CA SER A 49 -0.79 1.08 13.36
C SER A 49 -0.76 0.44 11.98
N VAL A 50 -0.39 1.22 10.98
CA VAL A 50 -0.27 0.76 9.58
C VAL A 50 1.06 1.21 9.01
N SER A 51 1.78 0.26 8.42
CA SER A 51 2.95 0.51 7.59
C SER A 51 2.73 -0.17 6.25
N ILE A 52 2.67 0.61 5.18
CA ILE A 52 2.68 0.12 3.81
C ILE A 52 3.91 0.66 3.09
N ALA A 53 4.73 -0.22 2.53
CA ALA A 53 6.03 0.18 2.02
C ALA A 53 6.47 -0.64 0.81
N VAL A 54 7.26 0.00 -0.05
CA VAL A 54 8.01 -0.65 -1.12
C VAL A 54 9.48 -0.75 -0.71
N GLU A 55 10.08 -1.94 -0.87
CA GLU A 55 11.47 -2.18 -0.52
C GLU A 55 12.40 -1.34 -1.40
N LYS A 56 13.38 -0.66 -0.79
CA LYS A 56 14.34 0.21 -1.50
C LYS A 56 15.14 -0.51 -2.61
N SER A 57 15.29 -1.83 -2.50
CA SER A 57 15.93 -2.67 -3.51
C SER A 57 15.22 -2.60 -4.87
N LEU A 58 13.89 -2.41 -4.89
CA LEU A 58 13.10 -2.21 -6.11
C LEU A 58 13.48 -0.89 -6.81
N GLY A 59 13.74 0.17 -6.05
CA GLY A 59 14.12 1.49 -6.59
C GLY A 59 15.52 1.57 -7.19
N ARG A 60 16.37 0.55 -7.00
CA ARG A 60 17.70 0.47 -7.63
C ARG A 60 17.68 -0.16 -9.02
N ARG A 61 16.57 -0.78 -9.43
CA ARG A 61 16.41 -1.31 -10.78
C ARG A 61 16.01 -0.20 -11.75
N SER A 62 16.46 -0.29 -13.00
CA SER A 62 16.10 0.68 -14.04
C SER A 62 14.59 0.68 -14.28
N TYR A 63 14.09 1.83 -14.71
CA TYR A 63 12.71 2.06 -15.14
C TYR A 63 12.22 0.94 -16.07
N ASP A 64 13.06 0.53 -17.03
CA ASP A 64 12.79 -0.51 -18.03
C ASP A 64 12.60 -1.94 -17.46
N GLU A 65 13.09 -2.25 -16.26
CA GLU A 65 12.87 -3.56 -15.61
C GLU A 65 11.60 -3.61 -14.76
N VAL A 66 11.01 -2.45 -14.47
CA VAL A 66 9.84 -2.26 -13.60
C VAL A 66 8.75 -1.48 -14.33
N GLU A 67 8.78 -1.46 -15.67
CA GLU A 67 7.66 -0.98 -16.49
C GLU A 67 6.44 -1.85 -16.16
N ASP A 68 5.48 -1.20 -15.52
CA ASP A 68 4.13 -1.68 -15.32
C ASP A 68 3.21 -0.45 -15.45
N ASP A 69 2.27 -0.53 -16.38
CA ASP A 69 1.31 0.53 -16.71
C ASP A 69 0.24 0.73 -15.61
N ASP A 70 0.20 -0.13 -14.58
CA ASP A 70 -0.92 -0.23 -13.65
C ASP A 70 -0.77 0.55 -12.32
N ASP A 71 0.30 1.34 -12.15
CA ASP A 71 0.52 2.22 -10.97
C ASP A 71 0.33 1.54 -9.59
N ASP A 72 0.49 0.22 -9.50
CA ASP A 72 0.14 -0.54 -8.31
C ASP A 72 1.03 -0.21 -7.09
N LEU A 73 2.23 0.32 -7.33
CA LEU A 73 3.17 0.74 -6.29
C LEU A 73 3.13 2.25 -6.02
N TYR A 74 2.18 2.99 -6.61
CA TYR A 74 1.86 4.36 -6.25
C TYR A 74 0.94 4.37 -5.02
N LEU A 75 1.52 4.21 -3.83
CA LEU A 75 0.82 4.06 -2.56
C LEU A 75 0.31 5.38 -1.96
N THR A 76 0.79 6.53 -2.45
CA THR A 76 0.24 7.84 -2.10
C THR A 76 -0.81 8.37 -3.08
N GLU A 77 -1.32 7.50 -3.95
CA GLU A 77 -2.44 7.80 -4.83
C GLU A 77 -3.69 8.21 -4.02
N PRO A 78 -4.34 9.35 -4.34
CA PRO A 78 -5.48 9.84 -3.57
C PRO A 78 -6.67 8.87 -3.52
N SER A 79 -6.99 8.21 -4.63
CA SER A 79 -8.06 7.19 -4.72
C SER A 79 -7.74 5.99 -3.83
N PHE A 80 -6.51 5.48 -3.90
CA PHE A 80 -6.07 4.39 -3.04
C PHE A 80 -6.16 4.75 -1.55
N ILE A 81 -5.71 5.93 -1.13
CA ILE A 81 -5.80 6.34 0.28
C ILE A 81 -7.26 6.48 0.72
N ASN A 82 -8.11 7.11 -0.11
CA ASN A 82 -9.54 7.28 0.18
C ASN A 82 -10.28 5.94 0.32
N ASP A 83 -9.82 4.88 -0.31
CA ASP A 83 -10.47 3.57 -0.25
C ASP A 83 -10.36 2.86 1.11
N TRP A 84 -9.30 3.11 1.89
CA TRP A 84 -9.04 2.36 3.13
C TRP A 84 -8.89 3.25 4.36
N LEU A 85 -8.38 4.47 4.19
CA LEU A 85 -8.07 5.33 5.33
C LEU A 85 -9.32 5.75 6.13
N PRO A 86 -10.48 6.07 5.52
CA PRO A 86 -11.69 6.40 6.27
C PRO A 86 -12.18 5.25 7.17
N GLU A 87 -11.89 4.00 6.82
CA GLU A 87 -12.34 2.83 7.59
C GLU A 87 -11.62 2.70 8.95
N ILE A 88 -10.37 3.15 9.03
CA ILE A 88 -9.50 2.95 10.21
C ILE A 88 -8.87 4.24 10.76
N GLY A 89 -8.95 5.36 10.05
CA GLY A 89 -8.23 6.61 10.35
C GLY A 89 -8.48 7.14 11.76
N GLY A 90 -9.73 7.13 12.25
CA GLY A 90 -10.07 7.57 13.61
C GLY A 90 -9.51 6.68 14.73
N ARG A 91 -8.84 5.56 14.41
CA ARG A 91 -8.19 4.67 15.38
C ARG A 91 -6.67 4.62 15.22
N LEU A 92 -6.14 5.18 14.13
CA LEU A 92 -4.72 5.11 13.85
C LEU A 92 -3.92 6.02 14.78
N LYS A 93 -2.97 5.42 15.49
CA LYS A 93 -1.93 6.07 16.27
C LYS A 93 -0.65 6.27 15.45
N SER A 94 -0.47 5.46 14.40
CA SER A 94 0.71 5.52 13.54
C SER A 94 0.37 5.12 12.11
N ILE A 95 0.89 5.88 11.16
CA ILE A 95 0.81 5.60 9.73
C ILE A 95 2.18 5.82 9.11
N SER A 96 2.62 4.86 8.30
CA SER A 96 3.83 4.96 7.49
C SER A 96 3.51 4.51 6.07
N ILE A 97 3.78 5.37 5.10
CA ILE A 97 3.62 5.09 3.67
C ILE A 97 4.98 5.33 3.01
N THR A 98 5.53 4.32 2.35
CA THR A 98 6.78 4.43 1.58
C THR A 98 6.52 4.03 0.14
N ASP A 99 6.42 5.02 -0.73
CA ASP A 99 6.15 4.86 -2.16
C ASP A 99 7.29 4.23 -2.95
N PHE A 100 6.92 3.73 -4.13
CA PHE A 100 7.87 3.49 -5.21
C PHE A 100 8.14 4.77 -6.00
N TRP A 101 9.33 5.33 -5.81
CA TRP A 101 9.76 6.59 -6.43
C TRP A 101 9.48 6.67 -7.94
N SER A 102 9.73 5.60 -8.68
CA SER A 102 9.55 5.60 -10.14
C SER A 102 8.10 5.84 -10.57
N GLN A 103 7.13 5.47 -9.74
CA GLN A 103 5.70 5.69 -10.03
C GLN A 103 5.15 6.97 -9.38
N SER A 104 5.69 7.39 -8.24
CA SER A 104 5.15 8.53 -7.48
C SER A 104 5.82 9.88 -7.76
N SER A 105 7.08 9.91 -8.18
CA SER A 105 7.92 11.13 -8.18
C SER A 105 7.40 12.31 -9.02
N TRP A 106 6.66 12.04 -10.10
CA TRP A 106 6.11 13.08 -10.98
C TRP A 106 4.65 13.41 -10.70
N ARG A 107 4.03 12.74 -9.72
CA ARG A 107 2.60 12.84 -9.43
C ARG A 107 2.37 13.74 -8.23
N ARG A 108 1.33 14.57 -8.30
CA ARG A 108 0.89 15.36 -7.16
C ARG A 108 0.25 14.40 -6.15
N SER A 109 0.76 14.42 -4.92
CA SER A 109 0.18 13.68 -3.80
C SER A 109 -0.76 14.56 -2.99
N GLU A 110 -1.89 14.00 -2.58
CA GLU A 110 -2.81 14.59 -1.59
C GLU A 110 -2.82 13.79 -0.29
N ALA A 111 -1.85 12.87 -0.12
CA ALA A 111 -1.81 11.95 1.01
C ALA A 111 -1.88 12.68 2.36
N LEU A 112 -1.11 13.76 2.54
CA LEU A 112 -1.12 14.51 3.80
C LEU A 112 -2.47 15.19 4.08
N THR A 113 -3.15 15.69 3.04
CA THR A 113 -4.49 16.28 3.20
C THR A 113 -5.51 15.23 3.61
N LEU A 114 -5.50 14.06 2.98
CA LEU A 114 -6.38 12.94 3.32
C LEU A 114 -6.07 12.39 4.72
N ILE A 115 -4.78 12.25 5.05
CA ILE A 115 -4.31 11.85 6.37
C ILE A 115 -4.79 12.84 7.43
N SER A 116 -4.67 14.14 7.18
CA SER A 116 -5.17 15.16 8.10
C SER A 116 -6.70 15.17 8.21
N LEU A 117 -7.43 14.73 7.19
CA LEU A 117 -8.89 14.70 7.18
C LEU A 117 -9.46 13.51 7.95
N PHE A 118 -8.82 12.34 7.83
CA PHE A 118 -9.35 11.07 8.37
C PHE A 118 -8.67 10.59 9.65
N CYS A 119 -7.47 11.07 9.96
CA CYS A 119 -6.77 10.68 11.18
C CYS A 119 -6.90 11.75 12.26
N GLU A 120 -7.27 11.32 13.46
CA GLU A 120 -7.29 12.16 14.66
C GLU A 120 -5.96 11.99 15.39
N PHE A 121 -4.88 12.59 14.86
CA PHE A 121 -3.62 12.67 15.60
C PHE A 121 -3.79 13.69 16.73
N VAL A 122 -4.13 13.19 17.91
CA VAL A 122 -4.16 13.94 19.18
C VAL A 122 -2.89 13.64 19.98
#